data_AF-Q4JC37-F1
#
_entry.id   AF-Q4JC37-F1
#
_cell.length_a   1.000
_cell.length_b   1.000
_cell.length_c   1.000
_cell.angle_alpha   90.00
_cell.angle_beta   90.00
_cell.angle_gamma   90.00
#
_symmetry.space_group_name_H-M   'P 1'
#
loop_
_entity.id
_entity.type
_entity.pdbx_description
1 polymer ?
#
loop_
_entity_poly.entity_id
_entity_poly.type
_entity_poly.pdbx_seq_one_letter_code
_entity_poly.pdbx_strand_id
1 'polypeptide(L)'
;MSSSQIRSLILEWIREADELLEKGDIVQASEKYYKAAEEAIKLLVKTLNLKDIIEKVKVNRRWTSSLLFDAARRISPEMYVIWVDAWYLHIYGFHEMKLDYYEAKKLSKSVHEIIDILNKYLT
;
A
#
# COMPACT_ATOMS: atom_id res chain seq x y z
N MET A 1 12.86 12.23 -2.07
CA MET A 1 12.66 11.47 -3.33
C MET A 1 11.64 12.19 -4.19
N SER A 2 11.87 12.26 -5.51
CA SER A 2 10.87 12.75 -6.46
C SER A 2 9.72 11.76 -6.61
N SER A 3 8.58 12.19 -7.17
CA SER A 3 7.43 11.31 -7.43
C SER A 3 7.80 10.09 -8.28
N SER A 4 8.69 10.27 -9.27
CA SER A 4 9.22 9.18 -10.10
C SER A 4 10.05 8.18 -9.29
N GLN A 5 10.93 8.65 -8.41
CA GLN A 5 11.72 7.76 -7.53
C GLN A 5 10.82 6.97 -6.57
N ILE A 6 9.78 7.60 -6.00
CA ILE A 6 8.83 6.94 -5.10
C ILE A 6 8.01 5.90 -5.87
N ARG A 7 7.55 6.23 -7.09
CA ARG A 7 6.86 5.27 -7.96
C ARG A 7 7.73 4.05 -8.24
N SER A 8 9.00 4.23 -8.60
CA SER A 8 9.92 3.11 -8.83
C SER A 8 10.11 2.25 -7.58
N LEU A 9 10.24 2.86 -6.40
CA LEU A 9 10.35 2.13 -5.13
C LEU A 9 9.10 1.28 -4.84
N ILE A 10 7.90 1.81 -5.08
CA ILE A 10 6.65 1.06 -4.90
C ILE A 10 6.62 -0.18 -5.80
N LEU A 11 6.98 -0.01 -7.09
CA LEU A 11 7.01 -1.12 -8.04
C LEU A 11 8.06 -2.17 -7.68
N GLU A 12 9.22 -1.73 -7.20
CA GLU A 12 10.27 -2.63 -6.72
C GLU A 12 9.81 -3.43 -5.49
N TRP A 13 9.13 -2.80 -4.53
CA TRP A 13 8.58 -3.51 -3.38
C TRP A 13 7.50 -4.51 -3.73
N ILE A 14 6.62 -4.22 -4.70
CA ILE A 14 5.64 -5.22 -5.18
C ILE A 14 6.38 -6.43 -5.76
N ARG A 15 7.38 -6.20 -6.63
CA ARG A 15 8.19 -7.26 -7.23
C ARG A 15 8.95 -8.09 -6.18
N GLU A 16 9.58 -7.44 -5.21
CA GLU A 16 10.26 -8.12 -4.10
C GLU A 16 9.29 -8.94 -3.24
N ALA A 17 8.08 -8.43 -3.00
CA ALA A 17 7.05 -9.14 -2.26
C ALA A 17 6.58 -10.40 -3.00
N ASP A 18 6.46 -10.35 -4.33
CA ASP A 18 6.21 -11.55 -5.15
C ASP A 18 7.33 -12.57 -5.00
N GLU A 19 8.59 -12.14 -5.14
CA GLU A 19 9.73 -13.05 -5.00
C GLU A 19 9.80 -13.71 -3.62
N LEU A 20 9.45 -12.98 -2.55
CA LEU A 20 9.36 -13.52 -1.20
C LEU A 20 8.23 -14.52 -1.07
N LEU A 21 7.05 -14.19 -1.62
CA LEU A 21 5.88 -15.06 -1.55
C LEU A 21 6.11 -16.38 -2.30
N GLU A 22 6.71 -16.35 -3.49
CA GLU A 22 7.04 -17.56 -4.25
C GLU A 22 8.11 -18.43 -3.57
N LYS A 23 8.95 -17.84 -2.72
CA LYS A 23 9.91 -18.57 -1.87
C LYS A 23 9.26 -19.14 -0.59
N GLY A 24 7.98 -18.86 -0.36
CA GLY A 24 7.25 -19.26 0.84
C GLY A 24 7.44 -18.34 2.05
N ASP A 25 8.11 -17.20 1.90
CA ASP A 25 8.26 -16.20 2.97
C ASP A 25 7.04 -15.27 3.01
N ILE A 26 5.92 -15.82 3.47
CA ILE A 26 4.62 -15.13 3.53
C ILE A 26 4.69 -13.90 4.45
N VAL A 27 5.45 -14.01 5.56
CA VAL A 27 5.57 -12.95 6.57
C VAL A 27 6.23 -11.72 5.98
N GLN A 28 7.39 -11.88 5.32
CA GLN A 28 8.09 -10.75 4.71
C GLN A 28 7.37 -10.25 3.46
N ALA A 29 6.77 -11.13 2.66
CA ALA A 29 5.96 -10.72 1.51
C ALA A 29 4.80 -9.81 1.94
N SER A 30 4.06 -10.21 2.98
CA SER A 30 2.89 -9.47 3.49
C SER A 30 3.26 -8.05 3.95
N GLU A 31 4.35 -7.92 4.72
CA GLU A 31 4.86 -6.62 5.17
C GLU A 31 5.31 -5.72 4.00
N LYS A 32 5.89 -6.33 2.97
CA LYS A 32 6.41 -5.60 1.82
C LYS A 32 5.27 -5.11 0.90
N TYR A 33 4.24 -5.92 0.67
CA TYR A 33 3.00 -5.48 0.00
C TYR A 33 2.33 -4.32 0.75
N TYR A 34 2.24 -4.42 2.08
CA TYR A 34 1.71 -3.34 2.91
C TYR A 34 2.49 -2.03 2.73
N LYS A 35 3.82 -2.07 2.77
CA LYS A 35 4.68 -0.89 2.56
C LYS A 35 4.49 -0.27 1.17
N ALA A 36 4.34 -1.09 0.13
CA ALA A 36 4.03 -0.60 -1.21
C ALA A 36 2.70 0.16 -1.25
N ALA A 37 1.64 -0.39 -0.64
CA ALA A 37 0.33 0.27 -0.55
C ALA A 37 0.37 1.57 0.27
N GLU A 38 1.05 1.54 1.43
CA GLU A 38 1.21 2.72 2.29
C GLU A 38 1.90 3.86 1.51
N GLU A 39 3.00 3.57 0.84
CA GLU A 39 3.76 4.59 0.13
C GLU A 39 3.02 5.09 -1.13
N ALA A 40 2.25 4.23 -1.80
CA ALA A 40 1.36 4.63 -2.89
C ALA A 40 0.29 5.64 -2.42
N ILE A 41 -0.35 5.40 -1.28
CA ILE A 41 -1.32 6.34 -0.69
C ILE A 41 -0.64 7.67 -0.40
N LYS A 42 0.52 7.66 0.28
CA LYS A 42 1.25 8.89 0.62
C LYS A 42 1.64 9.70 -0.60
N LEU A 43 2.07 9.02 -1.67
CA LEU A 43 2.39 9.66 -2.94
C LEU A 43 1.14 10.32 -3.54
N LEU A 44 0.04 9.58 -3.64
CA LEU A 44 -1.21 10.07 -4.23
C LEU A 44 -1.85 11.20 -3.43
N VAL A 45 -1.76 11.19 -2.10
CA VAL A 45 -2.21 12.33 -1.26
C VAL A 45 -1.51 13.62 -1.67
N LYS A 46 -0.19 13.56 -1.95
CA LYS A 46 0.58 14.72 -2.42
C LYS A 46 0.21 15.10 -3.85
N THR A 47 0.13 14.11 -4.75
CA THR A 47 -0.21 14.32 -6.17
C THR A 47 -1.58 14.96 -6.35
N LEU A 48 -2.58 14.48 -5.62
CA LEU A 48 -3.96 14.99 -5.65
C LEU A 48 -4.18 16.22 -4.76
N ASN A 49 -3.13 16.67 -4.07
CA ASN A 49 -3.17 17.81 -3.17
C ASN A 49 -4.32 17.74 -2.15
N LEU A 50 -4.47 16.60 -1.46
CA LEU A 50 -5.51 16.40 -0.44
C LEU A 50 -5.13 17.17 0.84
N LYS A 51 -5.34 18.50 0.81
CA LYS A 51 -4.85 19.45 1.83
C LYS A 51 -5.27 19.09 3.25
N ASP A 52 -6.49 18.61 3.44
CA ASP A 52 -7.00 18.26 4.77
C ASP A 52 -6.25 17.06 5.37
N ILE A 53 -5.93 16.04 4.56
CA ILE A 53 -5.12 14.91 4.98
C ILE A 53 -3.69 15.36 5.28
N ILE A 54 -3.10 16.17 4.41
CA ILE A 54 -1.75 16.72 4.60
C ILE A 54 -1.67 17.48 5.93
N GLU A 55 -2.67 18.30 6.25
CA GLU A 55 -2.71 19.05 7.51
C GLU A 55 -2.87 18.13 8.73
N LYS A 56 -3.78 17.15 8.67
CA LYS A 56 -3.93 16.15 9.73
C LYS A 56 -2.63 15.38 9.98
N VAL A 57 -1.90 15.00 8.94
CA VAL A 57 -0.60 14.31 9.07
C VAL A 57 0.45 15.22 9.72
N LYS A 58 0.50 16.52 9.36
CA LYS A 58 1.40 17.49 9.99
C LYS A 58 1.11 17.64 11.48
N VAL A 59 -0.16 17.81 11.86
CA VAL A 59 -0.59 17.94 13.27
C VAL A 59 -0.22 16.70 14.06
N ASN A 60 -0.50 15.50 13.50
CA ASN A 60 -0.17 14.23 14.16
C ASN A 60 1.33 13.88 14.12
N ARG A 61 2.13 14.59 13.31
CA ARG A 61 3.56 14.35 13.05
C ARG A 61 3.89 12.96 12.50
N ARG A 62 2.87 12.19 12.10
CA ARG A 62 3.01 10.83 11.56
C ARG A 62 1.79 10.46 10.73
N TRP A 63 1.97 9.47 9.89
CA TRP A 63 0.85 8.72 9.30
C TRP A 63 0.35 7.71 10.32
N THR A 64 -0.93 7.76 10.66
CA THR A 64 -1.60 6.72 11.43
C THR A 64 -2.40 5.83 10.48
N SER A 65 -2.70 4.61 10.90
CA SER A 65 -3.60 3.72 10.14
C SER A 65 -4.93 4.39 9.82
N SER A 66 -5.53 5.10 10.80
CA SER A 66 -6.77 5.86 10.59
C SER A 66 -6.66 6.93 9.50
N LEU A 67 -5.54 7.64 9.40
CA LEU A 67 -5.30 8.63 8.36
C LEU A 67 -5.06 7.99 6.99
N LEU A 68 -4.39 6.84 6.94
CA LEU A 68 -4.21 6.08 5.70
C LEU A 68 -5.55 5.55 5.17
N PHE A 69 -6.44 5.06 6.06
CA PHE A 69 -7.80 4.70 5.68
C PHE A 69 -8.63 5.90 5.18
N ASP A 70 -8.56 7.07 5.84
CA ASP A 70 -9.24 8.30 5.37
C ASP A 70 -8.69 8.74 4.00
N ALA A 71 -7.36 8.71 3.84
CA ALA A 71 -6.69 9.03 2.58
C ALA A 71 -7.10 8.09 1.44
N ALA A 72 -7.09 6.78 1.67
CA ALA A 72 -7.46 5.78 0.67
C ALA A 72 -8.90 6.00 0.17
N ARG A 73 -9.86 6.28 1.05
CA ARG A 73 -11.25 6.61 0.68
C ARG A 73 -11.35 7.86 -0.22
N ARG A 74 -10.49 8.86 0.02
CA ARG A 74 -10.50 10.12 -0.74
C ARG A 74 -9.81 10.00 -2.09
N ILE A 75 -8.88 9.07 -2.24
CA ILE A 75 -8.19 8.81 -3.51
C ILE A 75 -9.17 8.17 -4.50
N SER A 76 -9.70 6.99 -4.16
CA SER A 76 -10.75 6.32 -4.95
C SER A 76 -11.35 5.12 -4.18
N PRO A 77 -12.53 4.61 -4.58
CA PRO A 77 -13.08 3.39 -4.03
C PRO A 77 -12.15 2.18 -4.20
N GLU A 78 -11.48 2.07 -5.34
CA GLU A 78 -10.53 0.99 -5.64
C GLU A 78 -9.31 1.06 -4.70
N MET A 79 -8.74 2.25 -4.49
CA MET A 79 -7.63 2.42 -3.56
C MET A 79 -8.03 2.07 -2.12
N TYR A 80 -9.29 2.32 -1.74
CA TYR A 80 -9.78 1.88 -0.43
C TYR A 80 -9.79 0.35 -0.29
N VAL A 81 -10.25 -0.38 -1.31
CA VAL A 81 -10.24 -1.85 -1.30
C VAL A 81 -8.82 -2.38 -1.22
N ILE A 82 -7.93 -1.87 -2.07
CA ILE A 82 -6.49 -2.21 -2.06
C ILE A 82 -5.90 -2.02 -0.67
N TRP A 83 -6.21 -0.89 -0.02
CA TRP A 83 -5.70 -0.59 1.31
C TRP A 83 -6.24 -1.52 2.39
N VAL A 84 -7.51 -1.94 2.30
CA VAL A 84 -8.10 -2.94 3.21
C VAL A 84 -7.36 -4.27 3.09
N ASP A 85 -7.09 -4.73 1.87
CA ASP A 85 -6.38 -5.99 1.63
C ASP A 85 -4.92 -5.91 2.08
N ALA A 86 -4.24 -4.78 1.82
CA ALA A 86 -2.89 -4.52 2.31
C ALA A 86 -2.82 -4.46 3.85
N TRP A 87 -3.81 -3.85 4.50
CA TRP A 87 -3.92 -3.84 5.96
C TRP A 87 -4.16 -5.25 6.52
N TYR A 88 -4.99 -6.06 5.84
CA TYR A 88 -5.21 -7.46 6.23
C TYR A 88 -3.93 -8.28 6.13
N LEU A 89 -3.15 -8.11 5.04
CA LEU A 89 -1.80 -8.69 4.91
C LEU A 89 -0.88 -8.27 6.07
N HIS A 90 -0.86 -6.99 6.43
CA HIS A 90 -0.02 -6.50 7.53
C HIS A 90 -0.39 -7.11 8.88
N ILE A 91 -1.69 -7.16 9.21
CA ILE A 91 -2.13 -7.71 10.49
C ILE A 91 -2.01 -9.23 10.50
N TYR A 92 -2.67 -9.92 9.58
CA TYR A 92 -2.76 -11.38 9.64
C TYR A 92 -1.54 -12.07 9.04
N GLY A 93 -0.88 -11.48 8.05
CA GLY A 93 0.31 -12.05 7.41
C GLY A 93 1.60 -11.74 8.18
N PHE A 94 1.84 -10.48 8.53
CA PHE A 94 3.08 -10.08 9.19
C PHE A 94 3.02 -10.18 10.73
N HIS A 95 2.02 -9.55 11.36
CA HIS A 95 1.96 -9.51 12.82
C HIS A 95 1.48 -10.81 13.47
N GLU A 96 0.47 -11.46 12.89
CA GLU A 96 -0.14 -12.66 13.47
C GLU A 96 0.35 -13.96 12.83
N MET A 97 0.99 -13.90 11.64
CA MET A 97 1.52 -15.06 10.92
C MET A 97 0.48 -16.17 10.67
N LYS A 98 -0.75 -15.77 10.35
CA LYS A 98 -1.91 -16.66 10.18
C LYS A 98 -2.27 -16.95 8.73
N LEU A 99 -1.74 -16.21 7.77
CA LEU A 99 -2.07 -16.41 6.36
C LEU A 99 -1.27 -17.55 5.77
N ASP A 100 -1.92 -18.36 4.94
CA ASP A 100 -1.24 -19.28 4.05
C ASP A 100 -0.84 -18.63 2.70
N TYR A 101 -0.11 -19.37 1.87
CA TYR A 101 0.35 -18.90 0.56
C TYR A 101 -0.82 -18.48 -0.34
N TYR A 102 -1.92 -19.25 -0.36
CA TYR A 102 -3.02 -19.01 -1.27
C TYR A 102 -3.84 -17.79 -0.87
N GLU A 103 -4.04 -17.58 0.44
CA GLU A 103 -4.65 -16.37 0.98
C GLU A 103 -3.80 -15.14 0.66
N ALA A 104 -2.49 -15.19 0.95
CA ALA A 104 -1.58 -14.09 0.65
C ALA A 104 -1.49 -13.80 -0.86
N LYS A 105 -1.47 -14.84 -1.72
CA LYS A 105 -1.45 -14.71 -3.18
C LYS A 105 -2.75 -14.15 -3.73
N LYS A 106 -3.90 -14.42 -3.09
CA LYS A 106 -5.17 -13.82 -3.48
C LYS A 106 -5.17 -12.32 -3.17
N LEU A 107 -4.75 -11.93 -1.97
CA LEU A 107 -4.69 -10.53 -1.53
C LEU A 107 -3.65 -9.73 -2.33
N SER A 108 -2.51 -10.34 -2.68
CA SER A 108 -1.48 -9.66 -3.47
C SER A 108 -1.98 -9.20 -4.83
N LYS A 109 -2.95 -9.91 -5.44
CA LYS A 109 -3.57 -9.48 -6.71
C LYS A 109 -4.25 -8.12 -6.58
N SER A 110 -4.91 -7.84 -5.45
CA SER A 110 -5.47 -6.50 -5.21
C SER A 110 -4.35 -5.46 -5.08
N VAL A 111 -3.28 -5.77 -4.36
CA VAL A 111 -2.13 -4.85 -4.21
C VAL A 111 -1.49 -4.50 -5.56
N HIS A 112 -1.48 -5.41 -6.54
CA HIS A 112 -0.99 -5.12 -7.88
C HIS A 112 -1.77 -4.03 -8.63
N GLU A 113 -3.06 -3.84 -8.30
CA GLU A 113 -3.90 -2.80 -8.91
C GLU A 113 -3.42 -1.38 -8.56
N ILE A 114 -2.51 -1.22 -7.59
CA ILE A 114 -1.79 0.03 -7.33
C ILE A 114 -1.15 0.57 -8.60
N ILE A 115 -0.62 -0.30 -9.47
CA ILE A 115 0.07 0.10 -10.70
C ILE A 115 -0.87 0.91 -11.60
N ASP A 116 -2.11 0.45 -11.75
CA ASP A 116 -3.13 1.12 -12.57
C ASP A 116 -3.58 2.43 -11.94
N ILE A 117 -3.75 2.45 -10.60
CA ILE A 117 -4.08 3.68 -9.87
C ILE A 117 -2.96 4.72 -10.03
N LEU A 118 -1.69 4.33 -9.89
CA LEU A 118 -0.56 5.22 -10.06
C LEU A 118 -0.49 5.74 -11.51
N ASN A 119 -0.68 4.88 -12.51
CA ASN A 119 -0.71 5.29 -13.92
C ASN A 119 -1.84 6.29 -14.21
N LYS A 120 -2.99 6.14 -13.57
CA LYS A 120 -4.14 7.04 -13.73
C LYS A 120 -3.87 8.45 -13.20
N TYR A 121 -3.13 8.60 -12.10
CA TYR A 121 -3.00 9.87 -11.38
C TYR A 121 -1.64 10.55 -11.51
N LEU A 122 -0.60 9.86 -11.99
CA LEU A 122 0.77 10.41 -12.11
C LEU A 122 1.18 10.77 -13.55
N THR A 123 0.24 10.82 -14.49
CA THR A 123 0.47 11.33 -15.86
C THR A 123 1.02 12.74 -15.89
#